data_AF-A0A523Q2Z4-F1
#
_entry.id   AF-A0A523Q2Z4-F1
#
_cell.length_a   1.000
_cell.length_b   1.000
_cell.length_c   1.000
_cell.angle_alpha   90.00
_cell.angle_beta   90.00
_cell.angle_gamma   90.00
#
_symmetry.space_group_name_H-M   'P 1'
#
loop_
_entity.id
_entity.type
_entity.pdbx_description
1 polymer ?
#
loop_
_entity_poly.entity_id
_entity_poly.type
_entity_poly.pdbx_seq_one_letter_code
_entity_poly.pdbx_strand_id
1 'polypeptide(L)'
;MLQHDTATPRPYTRLNTVVGTNGSFAGFPNRIALERFEGKTLMHKNGKTEAFHEWDTQMEPWQKRYDHPLWTRLEAEAQRNGGHGGMDYVMLWRLVWCLREGLALDQDVYDAAAWSVVFPLSCDSVAQRGNAQTFPDFTRGLWQSTPPLPIVT
;
A
#
# COMPACT_ATOMS: atom_id res chain seq x y z
N MET A 1 0.18 -9.84 -5.83
CA MET A 1 1.38 -10.49 -6.41
C MET A 1 2.60 -9.87 -5.77
N LEU A 2 3.58 -10.67 -5.34
CA LEU A 2 4.88 -10.21 -4.87
C LEU A 2 5.95 -10.62 -5.88
N GLN A 3 6.84 -9.70 -6.24
CA GLN A 3 7.91 -9.95 -7.21
C GLN A 3 9.22 -9.34 -6.71
N HIS A 4 10.32 -10.02 -6.95
CA HIS A 4 11.66 -9.50 -6.70
C HIS A 4 12.49 -9.64 -7.98
N ASP A 5 12.72 -8.51 -8.65
CA ASP A 5 13.51 -8.42 -9.86
C ASP A 5 14.33 -7.13 -9.80
N THR A 6 15.59 -7.29 -9.41
CA THR A 6 16.57 -6.20 -9.24
C THR A 6 17.77 -6.38 -10.19
N ALA A 7 17.72 -7.37 -11.07
CA ALA A 7 18.82 -7.75 -11.96
C ALA A 7 18.55 -7.42 -13.43
N THR A 8 17.30 -7.16 -13.81
CA THR A 8 16.95 -6.82 -15.19
C THR A 8 16.92 -5.30 -15.44
N PRO A 9 17.33 -4.83 -16.63
CA PRO A 9 17.25 -3.42 -16.99
C PRO A 9 15.82 -3.05 -17.39
N ARG A 10 14.98 -2.73 -16.40
CA ARG A 10 13.57 -2.37 -16.58
C ARG A 10 13.19 -1.10 -15.82
N PRO A 11 12.10 -0.41 -16.20
CA PRO A 11 11.58 0.71 -15.43
C PRO A 11 11.25 0.30 -13.99
N TYR A 12 11.55 1.19 -13.05
CA TYR A 12 11.26 1.00 -11.63
C TYR A 12 9.76 0.83 -11.39
N THR A 13 9.38 -0.16 -10.59
CA THR A 13 8.01 -0.33 -10.14
C THR A 13 7.94 -1.07 -8.81
N ARG A 14 6.99 -0.67 -7.96
CA ARG A 14 6.56 -1.45 -6.79
C ARG A 14 5.21 -2.13 -7.01
N LEU A 15 4.66 -2.03 -8.23
CA LEU A 15 3.31 -2.42 -8.64
C LEU A 15 2.19 -1.66 -7.89
N ASN A 16 2.18 -1.76 -6.56
CA ASN A 16 1.23 -1.14 -5.64
C ASN A 16 -0.23 -1.30 -6.10
N THR A 17 -0.62 -2.54 -6.41
CA THR A 17 -1.95 -2.89 -6.91
C THR A 17 -2.85 -3.37 -5.78
N VAL A 18 -4.04 -2.79 -5.66
CA VAL A 18 -5.14 -3.27 -4.81
C VAL A 18 -6.40 -3.41 -5.67
N VAL A 19 -7.12 -4.51 -5.50
CA VAL A 19 -8.34 -4.82 -6.25
C VAL A 19 -9.40 -5.25 -5.25
N GLY A 20 -10.58 -4.63 -5.35
CA GLY A 20 -11.77 -4.99 -4.59
C GLY A 20 -12.97 -5.22 -5.51
N THR A 21 -14.12 -5.46 -4.91
CA THR A 21 -15.36 -5.75 -5.65
C THR A 21 -15.90 -4.55 -6.44
N ASN A 22 -15.53 -3.32 -6.07
CA ASN A 22 -16.00 -2.09 -6.73
C ASN A 22 -14.94 -1.41 -7.61
N GLY A 23 -13.76 -2.00 -7.76
CA GLY A 23 -12.70 -1.42 -8.57
C GLY A 23 -11.29 -1.77 -8.13
N SER A 24 -10.32 -1.07 -8.73
CA SER A 24 -8.90 -1.30 -8.53
C SER A 24 -8.09 -0.01 -8.55
N PHE A 25 -6.97 -0.02 -7.85
CA PHE A 25 -5.91 0.98 -7.94
C PHE A 25 -4.59 0.28 -8.23
N ALA A 26 -3.72 0.92 -9.01
CA ALA A 26 -2.36 0.46 -9.22
C ALA A 26 -1.39 1.66 -9.27
N GLY A 27 -0.20 1.48 -8.73
CA GLY A 27 0.89 2.45 -8.84
C GLY A 27 1.77 2.25 -10.08
N PHE A 28 2.69 3.18 -10.27
CA PHE A 28 3.77 3.09 -11.28
C PHE A 28 3.29 2.82 -12.72
N PRO A 29 2.51 3.73 -13.34
CA PRO A 29 2.01 5.02 -12.83
C PRO A 29 0.71 4.89 -12.03
N ASN A 30 0.39 5.87 -11.17
CA ASN A 30 -0.85 5.87 -10.40
C ASN A 30 -2.07 5.90 -11.34
N ARG A 31 -2.99 4.98 -11.12
CA ARG A 31 -4.21 4.81 -11.90
C ARG A 31 -5.28 4.11 -11.09
N ILE A 32 -6.54 4.46 -11.34
CA ILE A 32 -7.69 3.91 -10.63
C ILE A 32 -8.80 3.57 -11.62
N ALA A 33 -9.56 2.51 -11.35
CA ALA A 33 -10.74 2.12 -12.13
C ALA A 33 -11.83 1.72 -11.14
N LEU A 34 -12.98 2.39 -11.19
CA LEU A 34 -14.10 2.16 -10.26
C LEU A 34 -15.39 1.90 -11.03
N GLU A 35 -16.17 0.94 -10.54
CA GLU A 35 -17.51 0.65 -11.05
C GLU A 35 -18.51 1.68 -10.53
N ARG A 36 -18.55 1.87 -9.21
CA ARG A 36 -19.46 2.82 -8.56
C ARG A 36 -18.71 3.85 -7.73
N PHE A 37 -19.23 5.06 -7.71
CA PHE A 37 -18.75 6.15 -6.88
C PHE A 37 -19.93 6.97 -6.36
N GLU A 38 -19.96 7.25 -5.05
CA GLU A 38 -21.06 7.97 -4.38
C GLU A 38 -22.46 7.41 -4.72
N GLY A 39 -22.57 6.08 -4.77
CA GLY A 39 -23.82 5.38 -5.05
C GLY A 39 -24.20 5.27 -6.53
N LYS A 40 -23.46 5.91 -7.44
CA LYS A 40 -23.74 5.93 -8.89
C LYS A 40 -22.75 5.07 -9.67
N THR A 41 -23.21 4.40 -10.71
CA THR A 41 -22.33 3.78 -11.71
C THR A 41 -21.57 4.87 -12.46
N LEU A 42 -20.25 4.75 -12.52
CA LEU A 42 -19.42 5.64 -13.32
C LEU A 42 -19.50 5.20 -14.79
N MET A 43 -19.70 6.16 -15.69
CA MET A 43 -19.79 5.91 -17.13
C MET A 43 -18.61 6.57 -17.86
N HIS A 44 -18.15 5.96 -18.95
CA HIS A 44 -17.25 6.62 -19.89
C HIS A 44 -17.86 7.89 -20.46
N LYS A 45 -17.01 8.78 -20.99
CA LYS A 45 -17.43 10.04 -21.64
C LYS A 45 -18.43 9.83 -22.79
N ASN A 46 -18.42 8.65 -23.42
CA ASN A 46 -19.36 8.29 -24.48
C ASN A 46 -20.78 7.95 -23.96
N GLY A 47 -20.96 7.79 -22.64
CA GLY A 47 -22.21 7.43 -21.98
C GLY A 47 -22.71 6.00 -22.25
N LYS A 48 -21.94 5.16 -22.93
CA LYS A 48 -22.36 3.84 -23.42
C LYS A 48 -21.75 2.67 -22.65
N THR A 49 -20.62 2.90 -22.00
CA THR A 49 -19.86 1.86 -21.29
C THR A 49 -19.54 2.33 -19.87
N GLU A 50 -19.44 1.39 -18.94
CA GLU A 50 -19.08 1.66 -17.55
C GLU A 50 -17.59 1.99 -17.43
N ALA A 51 -17.24 2.99 -16.62
CA ALA A 51 -15.93 3.65 -16.63
C ALA A 51 -14.76 2.72 -16.26
N PHE A 52 -15.01 1.64 -15.51
CA PHE A 52 -13.97 0.72 -15.03
C PHE A 52 -13.33 -0.13 -16.13
N HIS A 53 -13.86 -0.11 -17.36
CA HIS A 53 -13.24 -0.77 -18.51
C HIS A 53 -11.93 -0.10 -18.95
N GLU A 54 -11.64 1.13 -18.48
CA GLU A 54 -10.34 1.77 -18.64
C GLU A 54 -9.81 2.30 -17.31
N TRP A 55 -8.51 2.57 -17.28
CA TRP A 55 -7.86 3.25 -16.18
C TRP A 55 -8.12 4.75 -16.23
N ASP A 56 -8.62 5.33 -15.15
CA ASP A 56 -8.48 6.75 -14.89
C ASP A 56 -7.05 7.04 -14.42
N THR A 57 -6.38 7.89 -15.18
CA THR A 57 -5.00 8.35 -14.92
C THR A 57 -4.95 9.80 -14.44
N GLN A 58 -6.11 10.50 -14.39
CA GLN A 58 -6.22 11.84 -13.85
C GLN A 58 -6.34 11.75 -12.33
N MET A 59 -5.20 11.66 -11.65
CA MET A 59 -5.17 11.37 -10.22
C MET A 59 -5.50 12.58 -9.32
N GLU A 60 -5.43 13.81 -9.84
CA GLU A 60 -5.62 15.03 -9.04
C GLU A 60 -6.96 15.09 -8.27
N PRO A 61 -8.13 14.77 -8.87
CA PRO A 61 -9.40 14.77 -8.13
C PRO A 61 -9.42 13.72 -7.01
N TRP A 62 -8.77 12.57 -7.23
CA TRP A 62 -8.67 11.49 -6.25
C TRP A 62 -7.76 11.89 -5.08
N GLN A 63 -6.59 12.47 -5.37
CA GLN A 63 -5.64 12.97 -4.37
C GLN A 63 -6.28 14.05 -3.51
N LYS A 64 -6.89 15.07 -4.14
CA LYS A 64 -7.58 16.16 -3.42
C LYS A 64 -8.64 15.65 -2.43
N ARG A 65 -9.27 14.52 -2.74
CA ARG A 65 -10.35 13.95 -1.93
C ARG A 65 -9.88 12.92 -0.90
N TYR A 66 -8.83 12.17 -1.22
CA TYR A 66 -8.43 10.97 -0.48
C TYR A 66 -6.98 10.98 0.00
N ASP A 67 -6.24 12.06 -0.21
CA ASP A 67 -4.91 12.20 0.36
C ASP A 67 -4.97 11.99 1.88
N HIS A 68 -4.00 11.22 2.35
CA HIS A 68 -3.96 10.79 3.73
C HIS A 68 -3.76 12.02 4.64
N PRO A 69 -4.54 12.21 5.73
CA PRO A 69 -4.43 13.38 6.60
C PRO A 69 -3.02 13.64 7.11
N LEU A 70 -2.31 12.58 7.54
CA LEU A 70 -0.89 12.66 7.90
C LEU A 70 -0.01 13.21 6.77
N TRP A 71 -0.24 12.82 5.52
CA TRP A 71 0.51 13.36 4.38
C TRP A 71 0.21 14.85 4.23
N THR A 72 -1.06 15.25 4.16
CA THR A 72 -1.48 16.65 4.05
C THR A 72 -0.88 17.53 5.15
N ARG A 73 -0.76 16.99 6.38
CA ARG A 73 -0.15 17.68 7.52
C ARG A 73 1.36 17.86 7.38
N LEU A 74 2.05 16.90 6.78
CA LEU A 74 3.51 16.84 6.74
C LEU A 74 4.11 17.13 5.37
N GLU A 75 3.31 17.30 4.32
CA GLU A 75 3.75 17.35 2.93
C GLU A 75 4.83 18.41 2.71
N ALA A 76 4.64 19.64 3.19
CA ALA A 76 5.62 20.71 3.03
C ALA A 76 6.98 20.35 3.65
N GLU A 77 6.97 19.68 4.81
CA GLU A 77 8.17 19.22 5.49
C GLU A 77 8.79 17.99 4.80
N ALA A 78 7.95 17.06 4.34
CA ALA A 78 8.37 15.88 3.61
C ALA A 78 9.06 16.26 2.28
N GLN A 79 8.51 17.23 1.56
CA GLN A 79 9.11 17.77 0.33
C GLN A 79 10.42 18.51 0.63
N ARG A 80 10.49 19.28 1.73
CA ARG A 80 11.70 20.02 2.11
C ARG A 80 12.86 19.11 2.52
N ASN A 81 12.57 18.07 3.30
CA ASN A 81 13.61 17.17 3.83
C ASN A 81 13.94 16.01 2.88
N GLY A 82 13.02 15.65 1.98
CA GLY A 82 13.23 14.65 0.94
C GLY A 82 13.23 13.20 1.44
N GLY A 83 13.94 12.34 0.71
CA GLY A 83 13.98 10.88 0.92
C GLY A 83 12.85 10.14 0.19
N HIS A 84 13.19 9.50 -0.94
CA HIS A 84 12.25 8.78 -1.82
C HIS A 84 10.94 9.53 -2.16
N GLY A 85 11.01 10.87 -2.29
CA GLY A 85 9.84 11.72 -2.55
C GLY A 85 9.12 12.22 -1.29
N GLY A 86 9.75 12.10 -0.11
CA GLY A 86 9.25 12.58 1.19
C GLY A 86 8.74 11.48 2.12
N MET A 87 8.61 10.24 1.64
CA MET A 87 8.10 9.13 2.46
C MET A 87 9.06 8.78 3.61
N ASP A 88 10.37 8.92 3.41
CA ASP A 88 11.36 8.61 4.47
C ASP A 88 11.20 9.59 5.64
N TYR A 89 10.95 10.87 5.35
CA TYR A 89 10.67 11.87 6.37
C TYR A 89 9.42 11.52 7.17
N VAL A 90 8.30 11.20 6.50
CA VAL A 90 7.04 10.84 7.17
C VAL A 90 7.22 9.60 8.04
N MET A 91 7.93 8.59 7.55
CA MET A 91 8.25 7.36 8.29
C MET A 91 9.02 7.65 9.58
N LEU A 92 10.12 8.40 9.48
CA LEU A 92 10.95 8.73 10.65
C LEU A 92 10.23 9.68 11.61
N TRP A 93 9.46 10.63 11.09
CA TRP A 93 8.63 11.52 11.90
C TRP A 93 7.63 10.73 12.73
N ARG A 94 6.93 9.75 12.12
CA ARG A 94 5.97 8.90 12.84
C ARG A 94 6.61 8.03 13.89
N LEU A 95 7.78 7.46 13.61
CA LEU A 95 8.56 6.70 14.59
C LEU A 95 8.87 7.55 15.83
N VAL A 96 9.45 8.74 15.63
CA VAL A 96 9.79 9.64 16.74
C VAL A 96 8.54 10.12 17.48
N TRP A 97 7.45 10.41 16.77
CA TRP A 97 6.18 10.79 17.38
C TRP A 97 5.66 9.70 18.32
N CYS A 98 5.57 8.44 17.87
CA CYS A 98 5.10 7.34 18.72
C CYS A 98 5.98 7.15 19.96
N LEU A 99 7.31 7.25 19.80
CA LEU A 99 8.24 7.15 20.93
C LEU A 99 8.06 8.27 21.95
N ARG A 100 7.81 9.50 21.50
CA ARG A 100 7.58 10.66 22.37
C ARG A 100 6.25 10.59 23.11
N GLU A 101 5.22 10.11 22.45
CA GLU A 101 3.85 10.04 22.99
C GLU A 101 3.55 8.73 23.73
N GLY A 102 4.50 7.78 23.76
CA GLY A 102 4.30 6.48 24.40
C GLY A 102 3.27 5.60 23.68
N LEU A 103 3.16 5.75 22.36
CA LEU A 103 2.24 4.99 21.51
C LEU A 103 2.91 3.76 20.92
N ALA A 104 2.10 2.74 20.57
CA ALA A 104 2.55 1.67 19.69
C ALA A 104 2.99 2.24 18.33
N LEU A 105 3.90 1.53 17.65
CA LEU A 105 4.32 1.88 16.30
C LEU A 105 3.22 1.52 15.29
N ASP A 106 3.18 2.24 14.16
CA ASP A 106 2.22 1.98 13.08
C ASP A 106 2.45 0.62 12.40
N GLN A 107 3.66 0.09 12.49
CA GLN A 107 4.05 -1.25 12.10
C GLN A 107 4.80 -1.87 13.26
N ASP A 108 4.28 -2.98 13.79
CA ASP A 108 4.87 -3.62 14.95
C ASP A 108 5.87 -4.74 14.59
N VAL A 109 6.41 -5.41 15.60
CA VAL A 109 7.38 -6.48 15.40
C VAL A 109 6.79 -7.69 14.67
N TYR A 110 5.50 -7.93 14.81
CA TYR A 110 4.81 -9.05 14.17
C TYR A 110 4.57 -8.76 12.69
N ASP A 111 4.22 -7.52 12.34
CA ASP A 111 4.16 -7.06 10.94
C ASP A 111 5.53 -7.23 10.26
N ALA A 112 6.60 -6.76 10.92
CA ALA A 112 7.95 -6.88 10.41
C ALA A 112 8.36 -8.35 10.20
N ALA A 113 8.04 -9.23 11.16
CA ALA A 113 8.30 -10.66 11.05
C ALA A 113 7.47 -11.31 9.91
N ALA A 114 6.18 -10.99 9.81
CA ALA A 114 5.28 -11.52 8.80
C ALA A 114 5.69 -11.12 7.38
N TRP A 115 6.25 -9.93 7.18
CA TRP A 115 6.76 -9.49 5.88
C TRP A 115 8.14 -10.09 5.58
N SER A 116 9.02 -10.15 6.58
CA SER A 116 10.40 -10.61 6.40
C SER A 116 10.48 -12.13 6.17
N VAL A 117 9.59 -12.91 6.78
CA VAL A 117 9.58 -14.39 6.66
C VAL A 117 9.32 -14.86 5.23
N VAL A 118 8.79 -13.98 4.36
CA VAL A 118 8.61 -14.30 2.94
C VAL A 118 9.93 -14.68 2.28
N PHE A 119 11.05 -14.05 2.66
CA PHE A 119 12.36 -14.37 2.10
C PHE A 119 12.74 -15.85 2.32
N PRO A 120 12.91 -16.35 3.57
CA PRO A 120 13.27 -17.76 3.78
C PRO A 120 12.20 -18.73 3.24
N LEU A 121 10.90 -18.45 3.42
CA LEU A 121 9.85 -19.35 2.91
C LEU A 121 9.83 -19.41 1.37
N SER A 122 10.17 -18.32 0.68
CA SER A 122 10.29 -18.35 -0.78
C SER A 122 11.49 -19.19 -1.22
N CYS A 123 12.61 -19.15 -0.50
CA CYS A 123 13.75 -20.03 -0.74
C CYS A 123 13.39 -21.50 -0.53
N ASP A 124 12.68 -21.81 0.56
CA ASP A 124 12.21 -23.18 0.86
C ASP A 124 11.25 -23.67 -0.21
N SER A 125 10.30 -22.82 -0.64
CA SER A 125 9.37 -23.13 -1.72
C SER A 125 10.11 -23.47 -3.02
N VAL A 126 11.09 -22.65 -3.42
CA VAL A 126 11.91 -22.91 -4.62
C VAL A 126 12.68 -24.22 -4.50
N ALA A 127 13.30 -24.49 -3.35
CA ALA A 127 14.01 -25.75 -3.10
C ALA A 127 13.06 -26.96 -3.17
N GLN A 128 11.79 -26.78 -2.83
CA GLN A 128 10.73 -27.77 -2.88
C GLN A 128 9.88 -27.68 -4.16
N ARG A 129 10.46 -27.24 -5.29
CA ARG A 129 9.80 -27.20 -6.62
C ARG A 129 8.53 -26.34 -6.67
N GLY A 130 8.49 -25.26 -5.90
CA GLY A 130 7.37 -24.32 -5.86
C GLY A 130 6.21 -24.75 -4.94
N ASN A 131 6.42 -25.74 -4.07
CA ASN A 131 5.41 -26.15 -3.10
C ASN A 131 5.07 -25.01 -2.14
N ALA A 132 3.79 -24.92 -1.76
CA ALA A 132 3.30 -23.95 -0.79
C ALA A 132 3.99 -24.17 0.58
N GLN A 133 4.33 -23.06 1.25
CA GLN A 133 4.90 -23.07 2.60
C GLN A 133 3.92 -22.47 3.59
N THR A 134 3.87 -23.03 4.80
CA THR A 134 3.04 -22.50 5.89
C THR A 134 3.70 -21.30 6.54
N PHE A 135 2.99 -20.18 6.61
CA PHE A 135 3.44 -19.01 7.35
C PHE A 135 3.32 -19.26 8.86
N PRO A 136 4.37 -19.00 9.65
CA PRO A 136 4.27 -19.01 11.10
C PRO A 136 3.31 -17.93 11.59
N ASP A 137 2.47 -18.27 12.56
CA ASP A 137 1.71 -17.27 13.31
C ASP A 137 2.58 -16.66 14.41
N PHE A 138 3.24 -15.56 14.08
CA PHE A 138 4.08 -14.81 15.01
C PHE A 138 3.29 -14.18 16.17
N THR A 139 1.98 -13.98 15.98
CA THR A 139 1.09 -13.38 16.98
C THR A 139 0.48 -14.41 17.94
N ARG A 140 0.62 -15.71 17.63
CA ARG A 140 0.01 -16.83 18.39
C ARG A 140 -1.50 -16.64 18.59
N GLY A 141 -2.20 -16.28 17.53
CA GLY A 141 -3.65 -16.07 17.48
C GLY A 141 -4.10 -14.65 17.81
N LEU A 142 -3.23 -13.77 18.30
CA LEU A 142 -3.60 -12.39 18.65
C LEU A 142 -4.03 -11.56 17.44
N TRP A 143 -3.61 -11.91 16.23
CA TRP A 143 -4.05 -11.25 14.99
C TRP A 143 -5.58 -11.21 14.84
N GLN A 144 -6.33 -12.14 15.46
CA GLN A 144 -7.79 -12.20 15.37
C GLN A 144 -8.49 -11.06 16.13
N SER A 145 -7.85 -10.53 17.17
CA SER A 145 -8.39 -9.46 18.01
C SER A 145 -7.57 -8.17 17.96
N THR A 146 -6.45 -8.16 17.22
CA THR A 146 -5.61 -6.99 17.05
C THR A 146 -6.36 -5.95 16.22
N PRO A 147 -6.58 -4.72 16.73
CA PRO A 147 -7.22 -3.66 15.97
C PRO A 147 -6.38 -3.32 14.72
N PRO A 148 -7.01 -3.06 13.57
CA PRO A 148 -6.28 -2.59 12.39
C PRO A 148 -5.70 -1.20 12.64
N LEU A 149 -4.60 -0.86 11.96
CA LEU A 149 -4.03 0.48 11.96
C LEU A 149 -5.09 1.50 11.51
N PRO A 150 -5.47 2.48 12.35
CA PRO A 150 -6.42 3.52 11.94
C PRO A 150 -5.79 4.51 10.97
N ILE A 151 -6.63 5.36 10.36
CA ILE A 151 -6.14 6.52 9.61
C ILE A 151 -5.56 7.52 10.61
N VAL A 152 -4.25 7.74 10.54
CA VAL A 152 -3.54 8.68 11.41
C VAL A 152 -3.77 10.13 10.94
N THR A 153 -4.05 11.03 11.88
CA THR A 153 -4.35 12.46 11.64
C THR A 153 -3.32 13.40 12.24
#